data_AF-A0A927WQY0-F1
#
_entry.id   AF-A0A927WQY0-F1
#
_cell.length_a   1.000
_cell.length_b   1.000
_cell.length_c   1.000
_cell.angle_alpha   90.00
_cell.angle_beta   90.00
_cell.angle_gamma   90.00
#
_symmetry.space_group_name_H-M   'P 1'
#
loop_
_entity.id
_entity.type
_entity.pdbx_description
1 polymer ?
#
loop_
_entity_poly.entity_id
_entity_poly.type
_entity_poly.pdbx_seq_one_letter_code
_entity_poly.pdbx_strand_id
1 'polypeptide(L)'
;MHPKDNIDERVLALQDSGFTQRKNRRKKLRVVVELVVLAIIAFGICTLFFNLRTYQPYDHAAVAAGDKDTGFVALSYFGVDHIGDTSTLIGQKQLYKHLQELKRQGFVTITQQDIKDYYQLNKPLPPKSLYLMFEDGRRDTAIFAQPVLEDLNFKATMMSYGENIESLDLKFLKPSELEELEKSSFWEQGTNGYRLEYINVFDRYNNYIGEIDPLRYAMISPYLERHYNHYLMDYIRDKDGVPKESYDHMQRRISYDYKRLRDIYTEHFGKVPGAYVHMHANTGKFANNNAVSAVNEKWIRELFTMAFNREGYCFNQRNSSMYDLTRMQPQPYWPVNHLLMRIKYDINTPIEFVTGDRSRADKWNLLSGAAELENETYTLTTLPEGEALSEVRESSNLPDVKISTNLLGNSFGAQQIFLRSDNARQNYLCVELVNNELLVIEKTNYSKKELYREKIPVILGEKIPSVEENKREAETQENIAFARYAPTAEQAEEYYGRAKQREAMPAATVEDGAEAYEHVQSFHRRSVHKLEIDLKGNRLSLKLDDKNIPQDITVAENGQGGVLLGASWQGEAWSQRNLADDVYDAVFEKFTITTNTGKDEEKVLFTTELSGWDKFVFQTKETWESILCWFLRNG
;
A
#
# COMPACT_ATOMS: atom_id res chain seq x y z
N MET A 1 -83.28 34.26 -44.00
CA MET A 1 -82.03 33.55 -44.33
C MET A 1 -80.88 34.53 -44.12
N HIS A 2 -79.76 34.07 -43.55
CA HIS A 2 -78.56 34.80 -43.08
C HIS A 2 -78.58 35.40 -41.64
N PRO A 3 -77.42 35.36 -40.93
CA PRO A 3 -77.24 34.47 -39.77
C PRO A 3 -76.90 35.22 -38.47
N LYS A 4 -77.06 34.55 -37.32
CA LYS A 4 -76.58 35.02 -36.02
C LYS A 4 -75.11 34.64 -35.86
N ASP A 5 -74.25 35.64 -35.75
CA ASP A 5 -72.86 35.50 -35.30
C ASP A 5 -72.85 35.07 -33.83
N ASN A 6 -72.38 33.85 -33.58
CA ASN A 6 -72.10 33.34 -32.24
C ASN A 6 -70.61 33.60 -31.98
N ILE A 7 -70.31 34.72 -31.30
CA ILE A 7 -68.94 35.06 -30.88
C ILE A 7 -68.49 34.00 -29.87
N ASP A 8 -67.43 33.26 -30.22
CA ASP A 8 -66.80 32.22 -29.43
C ASP A 8 -66.49 32.73 -28.00
N GLU A 9 -67.01 32.06 -26.97
CA GLU A 9 -66.79 32.40 -25.54
C GLU A 9 -65.29 32.52 -25.18
N ARG A 10 -64.39 31.90 -25.96
CA ARG A 10 -62.95 32.07 -25.83
C ARG A 10 -62.46 33.50 -26.13
N VAL A 11 -63.18 34.25 -26.97
CA VAL A 11 -62.88 35.65 -27.35
C VAL A 11 -63.35 36.62 -26.26
N LEU A 12 -64.46 36.33 -25.58
CA LEU A 12 -64.96 37.12 -24.43
C LEU A 12 -64.06 37.00 -23.20
N ALA A 13 -63.47 35.83 -22.95
CA ALA A 13 -62.52 35.62 -21.85
C ALA A 13 -61.17 36.37 -22.03
N LEU A 14 -60.86 36.84 -23.24
CA LEU A 14 -59.69 37.69 -23.52
C LEU A 14 -59.94 39.18 -23.21
N GLN A 15 -61.21 39.60 -23.06
CA GLN A 15 -61.58 40.98 -22.70
C GLN A 15 -61.74 41.21 -21.19
N ASP A 16 -61.69 40.17 -20.34
CA ASP A 16 -61.66 40.32 -18.88
C ASP A 16 -60.22 40.58 -18.38
N SER A 17 -59.97 41.84 -18.06
CA SER A 17 -58.69 42.32 -17.51
C SER A 17 -58.29 41.61 -16.20
N GLY A 18 -59.26 41.19 -15.38
CA GLY A 18 -59.03 40.52 -14.10
C GLY A 18 -58.59 39.06 -14.25
N PHE A 19 -59.22 38.31 -15.17
CA PHE A 19 -58.82 36.95 -15.52
C PHE A 19 -57.41 36.90 -16.11
N THR A 20 -57.11 37.84 -17.02
CA THR A 20 -55.79 37.95 -17.67
C THR A 20 -54.69 38.31 -16.67
N GLN A 21 -54.96 39.22 -15.72
CA GLN A 21 -54.01 39.56 -14.65
C GLN A 21 -53.74 38.38 -13.70
N ARG A 22 -54.77 37.62 -13.29
CA ARG A 22 -54.60 36.46 -12.40
C ARG A 22 -53.84 35.32 -13.07
N LYS A 23 -54.12 35.06 -14.36
CA LYS A 23 -53.38 34.11 -15.19
C LYS A 23 -51.92 34.55 -15.38
N ASN A 24 -51.67 35.83 -15.64
CA ASN A 24 -50.32 36.38 -15.75
C ASN A 24 -49.55 36.34 -14.42
N ARG A 25 -50.19 36.58 -13.28
CA ARG A 25 -49.55 36.41 -11.95
C ARG A 25 -49.18 34.96 -11.68
N ARG A 26 -50.06 33.99 -11.97
CA ARG A 26 -49.75 32.55 -11.86
C ARG A 26 -48.64 32.12 -12.83
N LYS A 27 -48.63 32.64 -14.05
CA LYS A 27 -47.57 32.39 -15.04
C LYS A 27 -46.23 32.98 -14.57
N LYS A 28 -46.22 34.21 -14.05
CA LYS A 28 -45.01 34.83 -13.46
C LYS A 28 -44.50 34.03 -12.26
N LEU A 29 -45.38 33.63 -11.35
CA LEU A 29 -45.00 32.81 -10.19
C LEU A 29 -44.43 31.46 -10.62
N ARG A 30 -45.05 30.79 -11.60
CA ARG A 30 -44.53 29.53 -12.16
C ARG A 30 -43.14 29.71 -12.76
N VAL A 31 -42.95 30.75 -13.57
CA VAL A 31 -41.64 31.06 -14.19
C VAL A 31 -40.59 31.34 -13.11
N VAL A 32 -40.94 32.07 -12.03
CA VAL A 32 -40.02 32.30 -10.91
C VAL A 32 -39.65 30.99 -10.22
N VAL A 33 -40.61 30.10 -9.96
CA VAL A 33 -40.34 28.79 -9.35
C VAL A 33 -39.49 27.92 -10.28
N GLU A 34 -39.76 27.89 -11.58
CA GLU A 34 -38.96 27.17 -12.58
C GLU A 34 -37.52 27.70 -12.61
N LEU A 35 -37.32 29.03 -12.55
CA LEU A 35 -35.99 29.64 -12.47
C LEU A 35 -35.26 29.29 -11.17
N VAL A 36 -35.96 29.24 -10.04
CA VAL A 36 -35.38 28.83 -8.75
C VAL A 36 -34.98 27.36 -8.79
N VAL A 37 -35.81 26.47 -9.33
CA VAL A 37 -35.48 25.06 -9.48
C VAL A 37 -34.28 24.87 -10.42
N LEU A 38 -34.25 25.58 -11.56
CA LEU A 38 -33.09 25.57 -12.46
C LEU A 38 -31.83 26.11 -11.80
N ALA A 39 -31.94 27.17 -10.97
CA ALA A 39 -30.82 27.70 -10.22
C ALA A 39 -30.32 26.72 -9.14
N ILE A 40 -31.21 25.98 -8.46
CA ILE A 40 -30.84 24.93 -7.50
C ILE A 40 -30.16 23.76 -8.20
N ILE A 41 -30.68 23.32 -9.36
CA ILE A 41 -30.06 22.27 -10.17
C ILE A 41 -28.69 22.73 -10.68
N ALA A 42 -28.59 23.94 -11.24
CA ALA A 42 -27.34 24.51 -11.70
C ALA A 42 -26.33 24.68 -10.56
N PHE A 43 -26.77 25.14 -9.38
CA PHE A 43 -25.94 25.21 -8.19
C PHE A 43 -25.47 23.81 -7.75
N GLY A 44 -26.36 22.82 -7.72
CA GLY A 44 -26.03 21.43 -7.42
C GLY A 44 -24.99 20.85 -8.39
N ILE A 45 -25.17 21.07 -9.69
CA ILE A 45 -24.21 20.71 -10.75
C ILE A 45 -22.89 21.45 -10.52
N CYS A 46 -22.91 22.77 -10.29
CA CYS A 46 -21.71 23.53 -10.00
C CYS A 46 -20.96 23.00 -8.77
N THR A 47 -21.65 22.67 -7.68
CA THR A 47 -21.01 22.08 -6.48
C THR A 47 -20.52 20.65 -6.69
N LEU A 48 -21.07 19.91 -7.66
CA LEU A 48 -20.61 18.56 -8.02
C LEU A 48 -19.36 18.59 -8.91
N PHE A 49 -19.26 19.57 -9.81
CA PHE A 49 -18.18 19.65 -10.81
C PHE A 49 -17.09 20.67 -10.48
N PHE A 50 -17.36 21.65 -9.61
CA PHE A 50 -16.40 22.65 -9.15
C PHE A 50 -16.30 22.59 -7.62
N ASN A 51 -15.32 21.83 -7.12
CA ASN A 51 -15.00 21.84 -5.69
C ASN A 51 -14.33 23.17 -5.32
N LEU A 52 -15.09 24.06 -4.69
CA LEU A 52 -14.64 25.38 -4.23
C LEU A 52 -13.85 25.33 -2.91
N ARG A 53 -13.52 24.13 -2.41
CA ARG A 53 -12.74 23.98 -1.18
C ARG A 53 -11.32 24.46 -1.44
N THR A 54 -10.76 25.20 -0.50
CA THR A 54 -9.35 25.59 -0.51
C THR A 54 -8.71 25.09 0.78
N TYR A 55 -7.47 24.61 0.67
CA TYR A 55 -6.69 24.18 1.81
C TYR A 55 -6.60 25.29 2.86
N GLN A 56 -6.88 24.94 4.11
CA GLN A 56 -6.72 25.81 5.26
C GLN A 56 -5.44 25.41 6.00
N PRO A 57 -4.39 26.26 5.99
CA PRO A 57 -3.18 25.99 6.76
C PRO A 57 -3.49 25.99 8.26
N TYR A 58 -2.62 25.33 9.04
CA TYR A 58 -2.66 25.45 10.50
C TYR A 58 -2.38 26.90 10.92
N ASP A 59 -2.83 27.29 12.12
CA ASP A 59 -2.60 28.64 12.64
C ASP A 59 -1.16 28.82 13.11
N HIS A 60 -0.32 29.43 12.27
CA HIS A 60 1.08 29.76 12.58
C HIS A 60 1.23 30.60 13.86
N ALA A 61 0.25 31.45 14.20
CA ALA A 61 0.33 32.31 15.38
C ALA A 61 -0.01 31.55 16.67
N ALA A 62 -0.81 30.48 16.58
CA ALA A 62 -1.13 29.61 17.71
C ALA A 62 0.01 28.64 18.06
N VAL A 63 0.96 28.41 17.15
CA VAL A 63 2.16 27.61 17.41
C VAL A 63 3.17 28.46 18.18
N ALA A 64 3.04 28.47 19.50
CA ALA A 64 4.09 29.01 20.36
C ALA A 64 5.36 28.16 20.21
N ALA A 65 6.53 28.80 20.35
CA ALA A 65 7.76 28.08 20.64
C ALA A 65 7.61 27.44 22.04
N GLY A 66 6.99 26.26 22.11
CA GLY A 66 6.97 25.46 23.32
C GLY A 66 8.37 24.96 23.63
N ASP A 67 8.61 24.53 24.87
CA ASP A 67 9.94 24.09 25.33
C ASP A 67 10.46 22.81 24.66
N LYS A 68 9.61 22.09 23.89
CA LYS A 68 9.98 20.81 23.25
C LYS A 68 9.70 20.82 21.75
N ASP A 69 10.77 20.69 20.98
CA ASP A 69 10.72 20.45 19.54
C ASP A 69 10.24 19.00 19.25
N THR A 70 9.16 18.89 18.48
CA THR A 70 8.53 17.63 18.11
C THR A 70 8.80 17.22 16.68
N GLY A 71 9.57 17.99 15.90
CA GLY A 71 9.87 17.68 14.51
C GLY A 71 8.64 17.48 13.62
N PHE A 72 8.79 16.64 12.60
CA PHE A 72 7.69 16.25 11.71
C PHE A 72 7.84 14.82 11.20
N VAL A 73 6.69 14.21 10.88
CA VAL A 73 6.56 12.92 10.20
C VAL A 73 6.51 13.16 8.70
N ALA A 74 7.23 12.37 7.91
CA ALA A 74 7.14 12.37 6.45
C ALA A 74 6.66 11.01 5.92
N LEU A 75 5.54 11.03 5.18
CA LEU A 75 4.96 9.86 4.54
C LEU A 75 4.98 10.02 3.02
N SER A 76 5.44 8.98 2.33
CA SER A 76 5.49 8.92 0.86
C SER A 76 4.66 7.76 0.34
N TYR A 77 3.58 8.02 -0.40
CA TYR A 77 2.85 6.97 -1.10
C TYR A 77 3.38 6.87 -2.54
N PHE A 78 3.57 5.66 -3.05
CA PHE A 78 4.05 5.50 -4.43
C PHE A 78 3.05 6.06 -5.45
N GLY A 79 1.76 5.74 -5.27
CA GLY A 79 0.66 6.32 -6.01
C GLY A 79 -0.67 5.75 -5.54
N VAL A 80 -1.76 6.26 -6.09
CA VAL A 80 -3.12 5.91 -5.67
C VAL A 80 -3.90 5.42 -6.87
N ASP A 81 -4.56 4.28 -6.71
CA ASP A 81 -5.54 3.77 -7.67
C ASP A 81 -6.94 3.75 -7.03
N HIS A 82 -7.94 3.36 -7.80
CA HIS A 82 -9.30 3.33 -7.28
C HIS A 82 -9.52 2.16 -6.30
N ILE A 83 -9.05 0.96 -6.66
CA ILE A 83 -9.41 -0.31 -6.00
C ILE A 83 -8.37 -0.72 -4.95
N GLY A 84 -7.08 -0.64 -5.25
CA GLY A 84 -5.97 -1.11 -4.42
C GLY A 84 -5.61 -2.57 -4.63
N ASP A 85 -5.83 -3.12 -5.84
CA ASP A 85 -5.51 -4.51 -6.18
C ASP A 85 -4.10 -4.68 -6.76
N THR A 86 -3.35 -3.59 -6.88
CA THR A 86 -1.95 -3.63 -7.27
C THR A 86 -1.04 -3.82 -6.06
N SER A 87 0.12 -4.45 -6.27
CA SER A 87 1.12 -4.62 -5.21
C SER A 87 1.88 -3.34 -4.85
N THR A 88 1.60 -2.21 -5.53
CA THR A 88 2.39 -0.97 -5.43
C THR A 88 1.58 0.29 -5.19
N LEU A 89 0.33 0.40 -5.68
CA LEU A 89 -0.52 1.57 -5.49
C LEU A 89 -1.54 1.31 -4.40
N ILE A 90 -1.72 2.28 -3.52
CA ILE A 90 -2.73 2.19 -2.46
C ILE A 90 -4.11 2.51 -3.03
N GLY A 91 -5.11 1.71 -2.66
CA GLY A 91 -6.50 1.99 -3.02
C GLY A 91 -7.01 3.25 -2.33
N GLN A 92 -7.80 4.06 -3.04
CA GLN A 92 -8.38 5.31 -2.55
C GLN A 92 -9.03 5.17 -1.17
N LYS A 93 -9.79 4.09 -0.96
CA LYS A 93 -10.47 3.79 0.32
C LYS A 93 -9.48 3.54 1.46
N GLN A 94 -8.38 2.82 1.19
CA GLN A 94 -7.37 2.54 2.19
C GLN A 94 -6.55 3.80 2.52
N LEU A 95 -6.22 4.61 1.50
CA LEU A 95 -5.61 5.93 1.71
C LEU A 95 -6.49 6.82 2.60
N TYR A 96 -7.80 6.86 2.32
CA TYR A 96 -8.74 7.63 3.14
C TYR A 96 -8.71 7.17 4.60
N LYS A 97 -8.73 5.86 4.86
CA LYS A 97 -8.63 5.32 6.23
C LYS A 97 -7.33 5.75 6.92
N HIS A 98 -6.18 5.62 6.25
CA HIS A 98 -4.89 6.06 6.78
C HIS A 98 -4.92 7.53 7.17
N LEU A 99 -5.28 8.41 6.23
CA LEU A 99 -5.22 9.85 6.45
C LEU A 99 -6.31 10.34 7.42
N GLN A 100 -7.49 9.71 7.42
CA GLN A 100 -8.57 10.02 8.36
C GLN A 100 -8.12 9.75 9.79
N GLU A 101 -7.46 8.61 10.03
CA GLU A 101 -6.98 8.28 11.35
C GLU A 101 -5.86 9.22 11.80
N LEU A 102 -4.91 9.57 10.92
CA LEU A 102 -3.91 10.59 11.24
C LEU A 102 -4.57 11.93 11.62
N LYS A 103 -5.60 12.35 10.89
CA LYS A 103 -6.37 13.55 11.24
C LYS A 103 -7.04 13.42 12.61
N ARG A 104 -7.64 12.26 12.92
CA ARG A 104 -8.25 11.98 14.24
C ARG A 104 -7.24 12.03 15.38
N GLN A 105 -6.02 11.56 15.14
CA GLN A 105 -4.89 11.67 16.06
C GLN A 105 -4.44 13.13 16.25
N GLY A 106 -4.87 14.06 15.41
CA GLY A 106 -4.51 15.48 15.47
C GLY A 106 -3.32 15.84 14.59
N PHE A 107 -2.94 15.00 13.62
CA PHE A 107 -1.95 15.40 12.62
C PHE A 107 -2.48 16.50 11.71
N VAL A 108 -1.61 17.47 11.43
CA VAL A 108 -1.86 18.54 10.46
C VAL A 108 -0.75 18.53 9.43
N THR A 109 -1.10 18.76 8.16
CA THR A 109 -0.09 18.80 7.11
C THR A 109 0.69 20.11 7.14
N ILE A 110 1.99 20.03 6.84
CA ILE A 110 2.90 21.17 6.69
C ILE A 110 3.34 21.32 5.24
N THR A 111 3.74 22.53 4.86
CA THR A 111 4.23 22.87 3.51
C THR A 111 5.74 22.72 3.39
N GLN A 112 6.25 22.74 2.16
CA GLN A 112 7.70 22.85 1.90
C GLN A 112 8.30 24.12 2.52
N GLN A 113 7.55 25.23 2.53
CA GLN A 113 7.99 26.48 3.16
C GLN A 113 8.06 26.35 4.69
N ASP A 114 7.12 25.63 5.32
CA ASP A 114 7.16 25.35 6.76
C ASP A 114 8.41 24.55 7.13
N ILE A 115 8.77 23.54 6.34
CA ILE A 115 10.00 22.76 6.55
C ILE A 115 11.24 23.66 6.41
N LYS A 116 11.27 24.53 5.39
CA LYS A 116 12.34 25.52 5.21
C LYS A 116 12.49 26.46 6.38
N ASP A 117 11.40 27.07 6.83
CA ASP A 117 11.40 27.99 7.96
C ASP A 117 11.72 27.28 9.27
N TYR A 118 11.29 26.03 9.41
CA TYR A 118 11.68 25.17 10.52
C TYR A 118 13.21 25.07 10.56
N TYR A 119 13.89 24.56 9.53
CA TYR A 119 15.35 24.42 9.57
C TYR A 119 16.13 25.74 9.57
N GLN A 120 15.71 26.75 8.79
CA GLN A 120 16.52 27.95 8.52
C GLN A 120 16.22 29.11 9.48
N LEU A 121 14.97 29.25 9.93
CA LEU A 121 14.51 30.39 10.73
C LEU A 121 14.18 30.01 12.18
N ASN A 122 14.35 28.74 12.53
CA ASN A 122 13.95 28.19 13.82
C ASN A 122 12.47 28.41 14.16
N LYS A 123 11.60 28.48 13.14
CA LYS A 123 10.15 28.54 13.39
C LYS A 123 9.68 27.20 13.96
N PRO A 124 8.85 27.19 15.01
CA PRO A 124 8.29 25.96 15.55
C PRO A 124 7.26 25.37 14.58
N LEU A 125 7.07 24.05 14.68
CA LEU A 125 6.02 23.32 13.97
C LEU A 125 4.96 22.83 14.97
N PRO A 126 3.71 22.60 14.53
CA PRO A 126 2.72 21.90 15.33
C PRO A 126 3.24 20.57 15.90
N PRO A 127 2.81 20.14 17.10
CA PRO A 127 3.27 18.90 17.73
C PRO A 127 3.11 17.62 16.88
N LYS A 128 2.11 17.58 16.00
CA LYS A 128 1.82 16.46 15.09
C LYS A 128 1.88 16.94 13.63
N SER A 129 3.03 17.42 13.21
CA SER A 129 3.26 17.84 11.83
C SER A 129 3.49 16.66 10.89
N LEU A 130 2.80 16.68 9.75
CA LEU A 130 2.87 15.68 8.69
C LEU A 130 3.29 16.33 7.36
N TYR A 131 4.36 15.86 6.75
CA TYR A 131 4.67 16.12 5.35
C TYR A 131 4.24 14.93 4.50
N LEU A 132 3.26 15.15 3.63
CA LEU A 132 2.65 14.10 2.80
C LEU A 132 3.12 14.25 1.37
N MET A 133 3.62 13.18 0.76
CA MET A 133 4.06 13.18 -0.62
C MET A 133 3.54 11.96 -1.39
N PHE A 134 3.41 12.13 -2.70
CA PHE A 134 3.08 11.08 -3.65
C PHE A 134 4.10 11.05 -4.78
N GLU A 135 4.61 9.88 -5.12
CA GLU A 135 5.71 9.73 -6.10
C GLU A 135 5.22 9.52 -7.56
N ASP A 136 6.18 9.51 -8.49
CA ASP A 136 6.04 9.22 -9.93
C ASP A 136 5.28 10.27 -10.78
N GLY A 137 4.51 11.17 -10.20
CA GLY A 137 3.79 12.22 -10.94
C GLY A 137 2.60 11.68 -11.73
N ARG A 138 1.93 10.65 -11.20
CA ARG A 138 0.86 9.92 -11.91
C ARG A 138 -0.47 10.67 -11.90
N ARG A 139 -1.22 10.55 -13.01
CA ARG A 139 -2.54 11.17 -13.15
C ARG A 139 -3.61 10.51 -12.29
N ASP A 140 -3.60 9.18 -12.17
CA ASP A 140 -4.52 8.45 -11.30
C ASP A 140 -4.38 8.86 -9.83
N THR A 141 -3.15 9.05 -9.36
CA THR A 141 -2.88 9.58 -8.03
C THR A 141 -3.58 10.92 -7.80
N ALA A 142 -3.45 11.87 -8.74
CA ALA A 142 -4.11 13.16 -8.63
C ALA A 142 -5.64 13.01 -8.56
N ILE A 143 -6.23 12.18 -9.44
CA ILE A 143 -7.69 11.96 -9.48
C ILE A 143 -8.22 11.36 -8.18
N PHE A 144 -7.56 10.33 -7.65
CA PHE A 144 -8.08 9.56 -6.51
C PHE A 144 -7.68 10.15 -5.15
N ALA A 145 -6.53 10.81 -5.05
CA ALA A 145 -6.10 11.47 -3.80
C ALA A 145 -6.79 12.82 -3.57
N GLN A 146 -7.05 13.60 -4.63
CA GLN A 146 -7.68 14.94 -4.51
C GLN A 146 -8.90 14.97 -3.58
N PRO A 147 -9.96 14.17 -3.78
CA PRO A 147 -11.14 14.22 -2.91
C PRO A 147 -10.84 13.83 -1.46
N VAL A 148 -9.85 12.94 -1.23
CA VAL A 148 -9.42 12.56 0.12
C VAL A 148 -8.74 13.75 0.82
N LEU A 149 -7.84 14.42 0.12
CA LEU A 149 -7.13 15.61 0.62
C LEU A 149 -8.10 16.76 0.93
N GLU A 150 -9.08 17.00 0.06
CA GLU A 150 -10.12 18.02 0.23
C GLU A 150 -11.05 17.74 1.41
N ASP A 151 -11.43 16.48 1.62
CA ASP A 151 -12.29 16.09 2.75
C ASP A 151 -11.55 16.21 4.09
N LEU A 152 -10.29 15.79 4.10
CA LEU A 152 -9.47 15.79 5.30
C LEU A 152 -8.72 17.11 5.53
N ASN A 153 -8.81 18.08 4.62
CA ASN A 153 -8.04 19.33 4.66
C ASN A 153 -6.52 19.06 4.82
N PHE A 154 -6.01 18.11 4.05
CA PHE A 154 -4.59 17.74 4.02
C PHE A 154 -3.97 18.29 2.74
N LYS A 155 -2.76 18.83 2.86
CA LYS A 155 -1.95 19.27 1.73
C LYS A 155 -0.85 18.25 1.45
N ALA A 156 -0.56 18.02 0.19
CA ALA A 156 0.44 17.04 -0.25
C ALA A 156 1.40 17.62 -1.30
N THR A 157 2.51 16.94 -1.53
CA THR A 157 3.44 17.23 -2.62
C THR A 157 3.37 16.14 -3.69
N MET A 158 3.16 16.54 -4.94
CA MET A 158 3.28 15.65 -6.10
C MET A 158 4.73 15.64 -6.57
N MET A 159 5.40 14.48 -6.47
CA MET A 159 6.78 14.31 -6.92
C MET A 159 6.78 13.74 -8.34
N SER A 160 7.39 14.44 -9.31
CA SER A 160 7.42 14.01 -10.72
C SER A 160 8.85 13.84 -11.28
N TYR A 161 8.97 13.12 -12.38
CA TYR A 161 10.21 13.07 -13.16
C TYR A 161 10.20 14.08 -14.31
N GLY A 162 11.32 14.77 -14.52
CA GLY A 162 11.47 15.71 -15.65
C GLY A 162 11.18 15.09 -17.01
N GLU A 163 11.63 13.86 -17.25
CA GLU A 163 11.38 13.11 -18.49
C GLU A 163 9.89 12.84 -18.71
N ASN A 164 9.15 12.48 -17.66
CA ASN A 164 7.73 12.18 -17.76
C ASN A 164 6.88 13.41 -18.13
N ILE A 165 7.34 14.61 -17.75
CA ILE A 165 6.69 15.89 -18.07
C ILE A 165 6.69 16.15 -19.58
N GLU A 166 7.79 15.83 -20.26
CA GLU A 166 7.92 15.98 -21.72
C GLU A 166 7.41 14.74 -22.49
N SER A 167 7.21 13.61 -21.81
CA SER A 167 6.77 12.36 -22.44
C SER A 167 5.37 12.46 -23.06
N LEU A 168 5.05 11.58 -24.01
CA LEU A 168 3.67 11.41 -24.52
C LEU A 168 2.84 10.41 -23.69
N ASP A 169 3.42 9.86 -22.63
CA ASP A 169 2.74 8.86 -21.80
C ASP A 169 1.56 9.51 -21.06
N LEU A 170 0.37 8.98 -21.28
CA LEU A 170 -0.88 9.40 -20.64
C LEU A 170 -1.02 8.83 -19.23
N LYS A 171 -0.02 8.17 -18.67
CA LYS A 171 -0.01 7.78 -17.26
C LYS A 171 0.37 8.95 -16.34
N PHE A 172 1.22 9.84 -16.83
CA PHE A 172 1.81 10.92 -16.04
C PHE A 172 1.16 12.27 -16.33
N LEU A 173 1.18 13.13 -15.32
CA LEU A 173 0.67 14.50 -15.38
C LEU A 173 1.53 15.36 -16.34
N LYS A 174 0.87 16.24 -17.08
CA LYS A 174 1.47 17.23 -17.97
C LYS A 174 1.62 18.58 -17.26
N PRO A 175 2.45 19.52 -17.78
CA PRO A 175 2.69 20.81 -17.13
C PRO A 175 1.41 21.55 -16.72
N SER A 176 0.42 21.65 -17.61
CA SER A 176 -0.84 22.34 -17.33
C SER A 176 -1.61 21.68 -16.18
N GLU A 177 -1.59 20.36 -16.08
CA GLU A 177 -2.28 19.60 -15.05
C GLU A 177 -1.57 19.76 -13.68
N LEU A 178 -0.23 19.79 -13.67
CA LEU A 178 0.54 20.07 -12.45
C LEU A 178 0.28 21.50 -11.94
N GLU A 179 0.19 22.48 -12.82
CA GLU A 179 -0.21 23.84 -12.44
C GLU A 179 -1.64 23.90 -11.91
N GLU A 180 -2.58 23.16 -12.51
CA GLU A 180 -3.96 23.06 -12.01
C GLU A 180 -4.03 22.45 -10.61
N LEU A 181 -3.21 21.42 -10.33
CA LEU A 181 -3.10 20.86 -8.99
C LEU A 181 -2.58 21.88 -7.97
N GLU A 182 -1.55 22.67 -8.30
CA GLU A 182 -1.11 23.75 -7.41
C GLU A 182 -2.20 24.81 -7.20
N LYS A 183 -2.93 25.19 -8.26
CA LYS A 183 -4.05 26.15 -8.21
C LYS A 183 -5.20 25.65 -7.34
N SER A 184 -5.38 24.33 -7.19
CA SER A 184 -6.36 23.75 -6.27
C SER A 184 -6.05 24.04 -4.78
N SER A 185 -4.85 24.55 -4.47
CA SER A 185 -4.30 24.81 -3.13
C SER A 185 -3.96 23.58 -2.27
N PHE A 186 -4.36 22.37 -2.67
CA PHE A 186 -4.06 21.14 -1.92
C PHE A 186 -2.72 20.47 -2.31
N TRP A 187 -2.06 20.95 -3.36
CA TRP A 187 -0.79 20.39 -3.83
C TRP A 187 0.35 21.41 -3.81
N GLU A 188 1.57 20.90 -3.66
CA GLU A 188 2.83 21.54 -4.06
C GLU A 188 3.54 20.64 -5.07
N GLN A 189 4.40 21.21 -5.91
CA GLN A 189 5.27 20.44 -6.79
C GLN A 189 6.57 20.02 -6.09
N GLY A 190 7.00 18.79 -6.34
CA GLY A 190 8.31 18.23 -5.99
C GLY A 190 8.86 17.43 -7.16
N THR A 191 10.08 16.89 -7.02
CA THR A 191 10.69 16.07 -8.08
C THR A 191 11.32 14.78 -7.56
N ASN A 192 11.14 13.68 -8.30
CA ASN A 192 11.88 12.42 -8.11
C ASN A 192 13.19 12.39 -8.90
N GLY A 193 13.47 13.42 -9.72
CA GLY A 193 14.68 13.50 -10.55
C GLY A 193 14.36 13.75 -12.01
N TYR A 194 15.34 13.48 -12.86
CA TYR A 194 15.15 13.59 -14.30
C TYR A 194 14.39 12.38 -14.84
N ARG A 195 14.87 11.17 -14.55
CA ARG A 195 14.32 9.89 -15.01
C ARG A 195 14.52 8.79 -13.98
N LEU A 196 13.82 7.68 -14.18
CA LEU A 196 14.04 6.42 -13.49
C LEU A 196 14.74 5.46 -14.43
N GLU A 197 16.01 5.15 -14.17
CA GLU A 197 16.78 4.16 -14.94
C GLU A 197 17.62 3.29 -14.01
N TYR A 198 17.84 2.04 -14.41
CA TYR A 198 18.61 1.07 -13.63
C TYR A 198 19.93 0.74 -14.35
N ILE A 199 21.01 0.67 -13.58
CA ILE A 199 22.35 0.32 -14.05
C ILE A 199 22.92 -0.83 -13.23
N ASN A 200 23.88 -1.54 -13.82
CA ASN A 200 24.61 -2.65 -13.19
C ASN A 200 23.64 -3.75 -12.70
N VAL A 201 22.62 -4.07 -13.51
CA VAL A 201 21.58 -5.03 -13.13
C VAL A 201 22.05 -6.45 -13.30
N PHE A 202 21.79 -7.27 -12.28
CA PHE A 202 21.94 -8.71 -12.31
C PHE A 202 20.59 -9.40 -12.00
N ASP A 203 20.36 -10.55 -12.61
CA ASP A 203 19.29 -11.45 -12.17
C ASP A 203 19.67 -12.18 -10.87
N ARG A 204 18.73 -12.95 -10.31
CA ARG A 204 18.96 -13.79 -9.12
C ARG A 204 20.00 -14.90 -9.30
N TYR A 205 20.39 -15.19 -10.53
CA TYR A 205 21.39 -16.19 -10.88
C TYR A 205 22.76 -15.58 -11.18
N ASN A 206 22.94 -14.29 -10.87
CA ASN A 206 24.14 -13.50 -11.13
C ASN A 206 24.49 -13.38 -12.62
N ASN A 207 23.51 -13.51 -13.51
CA ASN A 207 23.68 -13.15 -14.91
C ASN A 207 23.64 -11.62 -15.03
N TYR A 208 24.65 -11.05 -15.67
CA TYR A 208 24.74 -9.60 -15.88
C TYR A 208 23.84 -9.16 -17.03
N ILE A 209 22.84 -8.32 -16.71
CA ILE A 209 21.88 -7.75 -17.66
C ILE A 209 22.35 -6.39 -18.15
N GLY A 210 22.96 -5.59 -17.27
CA GLY A 210 23.47 -4.26 -17.59
C GLY A 210 22.51 -3.13 -17.28
N GLU A 211 22.26 -2.26 -18.26
CA GLU A 211 21.41 -1.07 -18.10
C GLU A 211 19.99 -1.34 -18.62
N ILE A 212 18.96 -1.04 -17.83
CA ILE A 212 17.55 -1.24 -18.22
C ILE A 212 16.65 -0.06 -17.84
N ASP A 213 15.63 0.17 -18.68
CA ASP A 213 14.57 1.15 -18.43
C ASP A 213 13.46 0.58 -17.53
N PRO A 214 12.53 1.41 -17.02
CA PRO A 214 11.45 0.98 -16.14
C PRO A 214 10.51 -0.06 -16.74
N LEU A 215 10.32 -0.08 -18.06
CA LEU A 215 9.41 -1.02 -18.73
C LEU A 215 10.04 -2.41 -18.80
N ARG A 216 11.34 -2.51 -19.13
CA ARG A 216 12.08 -3.77 -19.03
C ARG A 216 12.15 -4.24 -17.59
N TYR A 217 12.47 -3.36 -16.64
CA TYR A 217 12.48 -3.68 -15.21
C TYR A 217 11.14 -4.29 -14.75
N ALA A 218 10.01 -3.68 -15.12
CA ALA A 218 8.69 -4.18 -14.73
C ALA A 218 8.38 -5.58 -15.27
N MET A 219 8.93 -5.97 -16.43
CA MET A 219 8.76 -7.32 -16.97
C MET A 219 9.63 -8.36 -16.27
N ILE A 220 10.86 -8.00 -15.88
CA ILE A 220 11.84 -8.96 -15.37
C ILE A 220 12.04 -8.90 -13.86
N SER A 221 11.44 -7.93 -13.16
CA SER A 221 11.52 -7.81 -11.70
C SER A 221 11.17 -9.07 -10.93
N PRO A 222 10.26 -9.97 -11.39
CA PRO A 222 10.04 -11.25 -10.72
C PRO A 222 11.24 -12.21 -10.74
N TYR A 223 12.26 -11.95 -11.56
CA TYR A 223 13.49 -12.74 -11.69
C TYR A 223 14.74 -12.01 -11.18
N LEU A 224 14.63 -10.70 -10.94
CA LEU A 224 15.71 -9.92 -10.35
C LEU A 224 15.82 -10.21 -8.85
N GLU A 225 17.04 -10.08 -8.36
CA GLU A 225 17.29 -9.72 -6.97
C GLU A 225 17.62 -8.22 -6.91
N ARG A 226 17.79 -7.68 -5.70
CA ARG A 226 18.17 -6.26 -5.51
C ARG A 226 19.65 -5.99 -5.80
N HIS A 227 20.19 -6.66 -6.81
CA HIS A 227 21.54 -6.45 -7.30
C HIS A 227 21.52 -5.55 -8.54
N TYR A 228 21.20 -4.28 -8.30
CA TYR A 228 21.19 -3.21 -9.29
C TYR A 228 21.34 -1.86 -8.58
N ASN A 229 21.60 -0.81 -9.36
CA ASN A 229 21.66 0.56 -8.90
C ASN A 229 20.74 1.45 -9.72
N HIS A 230 20.28 2.55 -9.13
CA HIS A 230 19.66 3.63 -9.89
C HIS A 230 20.75 4.37 -10.66
N TYR A 231 20.40 4.96 -11.81
CA TYR A 231 21.32 5.63 -12.72
C TYR A 231 22.26 6.65 -12.05
N LEU A 232 21.79 7.32 -11.00
CA LEU A 232 22.57 8.33 -10.28
C LEU A 232 23.44 7.76 -9.14
N MET A 233 23.44 6.45 -8.88
CA MET A 233 23.99 5.86 -7.63
C MET A 233 25.41 5.32 -7.75
N ASP A 234 25.90 5.02 -8.94
CA ASP A 234 27.23 4.42 -9.12
C ASP A 234 27.80 4.74 -10.52
N TYR A 235 29.04 4.34 -10.74
CA TYR A 235 29.62 4.15 -12.07
C TYR A 235 28.82 3.10 -12.84
N ILE A 236 28.74 3.27 -14.16
CA ILE A 236 28.36 2.18 -15.05
C ILE A 236 29.51 1.16 -15.08
N ARG A 237 29.22 -0.10 -14.78
CA ARG A 237 30.20 -1.18 -14.64
C ARG A 237 29.92 -2.29 -15.64
N ASP A 238 30.89 -3.15 -15.89
CA ASP A 238 30.67 -4.42 -16.59
C ASP A 238 30.29 -5.55 -15.61
N LYS A 239 30.12 -6.75 -16.16
CA LYS A 239 29.80 -7.98 -15.41
C LYS A 239 30.81 -8.33 -14.31
N ASP A 240 32.05 -7.85 -14.42
CA ASP A 240 33.13 -8.11 -13.46
C ASP A 240 33.28 -6.97 -12.45
N GLY A 241 32.37 -5.99 -12.49
CA GLY A 241 32.34 -4.84 -11.58
C GLY A 241 33.31 -3.71 -11.96
N VAL A 242 33.97 -3.81 -13.12
CA VAL A 242 34.94 -2.81 -13.59
C VAL A 242 34.20 -1.62 -14.20
N PRO A 243 34.50 -0.37 -13.81
CA PRO A 243 33.89 0.81 -14.42
C PRO A 243 34.13 0.87 -15.94
N LYS A 244 33.03 0.99 -16.70
CA LYS A 244 33.02 1.21 -18.16
C LYS A 244 33.20 2.68 -18.55
N GLU A 245 33.14 3.59 -17.57
CA GLU A 245 33.28 5.02 -17.77
C GLU A 245 34.40 5.62 -16.92
N SER A 246 35.02 6.69 -17.41
CA SER A 246 35.99 7.46 -16.63
C SER A 246 35.28 8.34 -15.60
N TYR A 247 36.04 8.87 -14.63
CA TYR A 247 35.53 9.87 -13.68
C TYR A 247 34.86 11.06 -14.41
N ASP A 248 35.48 11.58 -15.47
CA ASP A 248 34.93 12.71 -16.23
C ASP A 248 33.63 12.35 -16.96
N HIS A 249 33.52 11.13 -17.50
CA HIS A 249 32.30 10.64 -18.15
C HIS A 249 31.17 10.46 -17.12
N MET A 250 31.45 9.86 -15.97
CA MET A 250 30.51 9.74 -14.85
C MET A 250 30.01 11.12 -14.41
N GLN A 251 30.93 12.08 -14.20
CA GLN A 251 30.55 13.43 -13.77
C GLN A 251 29.65 14.12 -14.81
N ARG A 252 29.95 13.97 -16.11
CA ARG A 252 29.12 14.53 -17.20
C ARG A 252 27.74 13.88 -17.23
N ARG A 253 27.67 12.56 -17.10
CA ARG A 253 26.43 11.78 -17.11
C ARG A 253 25.49 12.19 -15.98
N ILE A 254 25.98 12.21 -14.74
CA ILE A 254 25.17 12.62 -13.58
C ILE A 254 24.78 14.09 -13.69
N SER A 255 25.73 14.97 -14.05
CA SER A 255 25.45 16.39 -14.22
C SER A 255 24.46 16.68 -15.34
N TYR A 256 24.40 15.82 -16.37
CA TYR A 256 23.44 15.95 -17.46
C TYR A 256 22.01 15.81 -16.94
N ASP A 257 21.71 14.77 -16.13
CA ASP A 257 20.37 14.55 -15.57
C ASP A 257 19.92 15.76 -14.71
N TYR A 258 20.77 16.28 -13.83
CA TYR A 258 20.42 17.46 -13.03
C TYR A 258 20.20 18.72 -13.87
N LYS A 259 21.02 18.95 -14.90
CA LYS A 259 20.85 20.09 -15.80
C LYS A 259 19.58 19.96 -16.61
N ARG A 260 19.30 18.76 -17.15
CA ARG A 260 18.10 18.53 -17.95
C ARG A 260 16.84 18.66 -17.11
N LEU A 261 16.84 18.12 -15.89
CA LEU A 261 15.81 18.37 -14.89
C LEU A 261 15.60 19.88 -14.69
N ARG A 262 16.65 20.62 -14.36
CA ARG A 262 16.56 22.07 -14.14
C ARG A 262 15.95 22.78 -15.34
N ASP A 263 16.43 22.47 -16.53
CA ASP A 263 16.03 23.15 -17.76
C ASP A 263 14.54 22.89 -18.06
N ILE A 264 14.08 21.63 -17.97
CA ILE A 264 12.67 21.25 -18.20
C ILE A 264 11.75 21.95 -17.20
N TYR A 265 12.05 21.87 -15.91
CA TYR A 265 11.19 22.50 -14.89
C TYR A 265 11.22 24.04 -15.00
N THR A 266 12.36 24.63 -15.33
CA THR A 266 12.46 26.08 -15.53
C THR A 266 11.71 26.53 -16.78
N GLU A 267 11.77 25.77 -17.87
CA GLU A 267 11.04 26.06 -19.10
C GLU A 267 9.52 26.03 -18.89
N HIS A 268 9.01 24.99 -18.20
CA HIS A 268 7.57 24.80 -18.03
C HIS A 268 6.97 25.58 -16.86
N PHE A 269 7.70 25.74 -15.74
CA PHE A 269 7.15 26.31 -14.50
C PHE A 269 7.90 27.56 -14.01
N GLY A 270 8.97 27.97 -14.70
CA GLY A 270 9.80 29.11 -14.31
C GLY A 270 10.69 28.88 -13.09
N LYS A 271 10.68 27.66 -12.51
CA LYS A 271 11.44 27.30 -11.30
C LYS A 271 11.69 25.79 -11.24
N VAL A 272 12.72 25.40 -10.49
CA VAL A 272 12.91 24.01 -10.07
C VAL A 272 12.11 23.77 -8.78
N PRO A 273 11.37 22.64 -8.64
CA PRO A 273 10.70 22.30 -7.39
C PRO A 273 11.68 22.22 -6.20
N GLY A 274 11.23 22.67 -5.02
CA GLY A 274 12.10 22.80 -3.85
C GLY A 274 12.41 21.48 -3.14
N ALA A 275 11.48 20.52 -3.17
CA ALA A 275 11.63 19.20 -2.57
C ALA A 275 12.07 18.15 -3.59
N TYR A 276 13.13 17.40 -3.23
CA TYR A 276 13.68 16.31 -4.02
C TYR A 276 13.61 14.98 -3.26
N VAL A 277 13.10 13.92 -3.89
CA VAL A 277 13.22 12.54 -3.39
C VAL A 277 14.29 11.85 -4.20
N HIS A 278 15.40 11.51 -3.55
CA HIS A 278 16.55 10.89 -4.19
C HIS A 278 16.40 9.37 -4.18
N MET A 279 16.47 8.75 -5.36
CA MET A 279 16.51 7.30 -5.51
C MET A 279 17.87 6.84 -6.05
N HIS A 280 18.48 5.77 -5.53
CA HIS A 280 18.04 5.00 -4.35
C HIS A 280 18.34 5.72 -3.04
N ALA A 281 17.44 5.57 -2.07
CA ALA A 281 17.64 6.04 -0.71
C ALA A 281 18.62 5.12 0.05
N ASN A 282 19.05 5.55 1.24
CA ASN A 282 19.83 4.76 2.21
C ASN A 282 21.24 4.36 1.76
N THR A 283 21.91 5.15 0.92
CA THR A 283 23.29 4.87 0.47
C THR A 283 24.39 5.32 1.45
N GLY A 284 24.00 5.80 2.64
CA GLY A 284 24.90 6.38 3.65
C GLY A 284 25.41 7.79 3.34
N LYS A 285 25.33 8.22 2.07
CA LYS A 285 25.51 9.60 1.59
C LYS A 285 24.55 9.83 0.42
N PHE A 286 25.00 10.45 -0.68
CA PHE A 286 24.19 10.76 -1.85
C PHE A 286 24.43 9.79 -3.03
N ALA A 287 25.10 8.66 -2.80
CA ALA A 287 25.33 7.56 -3.76
C ALA A 287 26.14 6.43 -3.12
N ASN A 288 26.18 5.27 -3.78
CA ASN A 288 26.93 4.09 -3.33
C ASN A 288 28.46 4.22 -3.54
N ASN A 289 28.89 5.15 -4.38
CA ASN A 289 30.30 5.46 -4.61
C ASN A 289 30.64 6.88 -4.16
N ASN A 290 31.79 7.08 -3.48
CA ASN A 290 32.20 8.39 -2.96
C ASN A 290 32.35 9.47 -4.04
N ALA A 291 32.88 9.15 -5.22
CA ALA A 291 33.06 10.11 -6.31
C ALA A 291 31.71 10.54 -6.89
N VAL A 292 30.81 9.57 -7.09
CA VAL A 292 29.43 9.78 -7.54
C VAL A 292 28.67 10.62 -6.51
N SER A 293 28.82 10.29 -5.22
CA SER A 293 28.16 11.00 -4.13
C SER A 293 28.58 12.47 -4.05
N ALA A 294 29.84 12.79 -4.35
CA ALA A 294 30.30 14.18 -4.37
C ALA A 294 29.62 15.00 -5.49
N VAL A 295 29.38 14.38 -6.65
CA VAL A 295 28.68 15.02 -7.77
C VAL A 295 27.20 15.21 -7.44
N ASN A 296 26.53 14.19 -6.88
CA ASN A 296 25.14 14.30 -6.45
C ASN A 296 24.98 15.35 -5.35
N GLU A 297 25.82 15.34 -4.31
CA GLU A 297 25.74 16.30 -3.21
C GLU A 297 25.81 17.75 -3.71
N LYS A 298 26.76 18.03 -4.62
CA LYS A 298 26.90 19.35 -5.23
C LYS A 298 25.57 19.78 -5.87
N TRP A 299 25.02 18.96 -6.76
CA TRP A 299 23.80 19.30 -7.49
C TRP A 299 22.57 19.39 -6.59
N ILE A 300 22.46 18.49 -5.61
CA ILE A 300 21.34 18.48 -4.67
C ILE A 300 21.29 19.77 -3.86
N ARG A 301 22.45 20.24 -3.38
CA ARG A 301 22.56 21.50 -2.64
C ARG A 301 22.39 22.73 -3.52
N GLU A 302 22.76 22.64 -4.80
CA GLU A 302 22.64 23.74 -5.76
C GLU A 302 21.20 23.96 -6.23
N LEU A 303 20.44 22.88 -6.44
CA LEU A 303 19.12 22.96 -7.08
C LEU A 303 17.94 22.93 -6.10
N PHE A 304 18.09 22.26 -4.95
CA PHE A 304 16.94 21.96 -4.09
C PHE A 304 17.00 22.68 -2.75
N THR A 305 15.83 22.94 -2.20
CA THR A 305 15.69 23.47 -0.83
C THR A 305 15.90 22.35 0.19
N MET A 306 15.41 21.14 -0.12
CA MET A 306 15.50 19.98 0.74
C MET A 306 15.58 18.70 -0.07
N ALA A 307 16.13 17.64 0.53
CA ALA A 307 16.18 16.32 -0.08
C ALA A 307 15.84 15.21 0.91
N PHE A 308 15.01 14.28 0.46
CA PHE A 308 14.71 13.03 1.13
C PHE A 308 15.60 11.95 0.55
N ASN A 309 16.60 11.56 1.32
CA ASN A 309 17.66 10.63 0.92
C ASN A 309 17.63 9.34 1.75
N ARG A 310 16.77 9.30 2.78
CA ARG A 310 16.53 8.14 3.63
C ARG A 310 15.09 7.63 3.49
N GLU A 311 14.94 6.32 3.63
CA GLU A 311 13.66 5.60 3.52
C GLU A 311 13.51 4.56 4.61
N GLY A 312 12.30 4.42 5.16
CA GLY A 312 11.94 3.39 6.15
C GLY A 312 11.48 3.99 7.48
N TYR A 313 12.13 5.07 7.92
CA TYR A 313 11.69 5.86 9.08
C TYR A 313 10.97 7.13 8.63
N CYS A 314 9.98 7.59 9.39
CA CYS A 314 9.23 8.81 9.08
C CYS A 314 9.69 10.06 9.83
N PHE A 315 10.49 9.95 10.89
CA PHE A 315 10.70 11.06 11.82
C PHE A 315 11.89 11.98 11.46
N ASN A 316 11.65 13.29 11.40
CA ASN A 316 12.65 14.31 11.11
C ASN A 316 12.69 15.42 12.17
N GLN A 317 13.89 15.79 12.61
CA GLN A 317 14.14 16.82 13.63
C GLN A 317 15.27 17.76 13.21
N ARG A 318 15.47 18.89 13.90
CA ARG A 318 16.51 19.89 13.60
C ARG A 318 17.94 19.36 13.54
N ASN A 319 18.21 18.27 14.24
CA ASN A 319 19.52 17.61 14.24
C ASN A 319 19.76 16.76 12.96
N SER A 320 18.74 16.58 12.13
CA SER A 320 18.86 15.97 10.79
C SER A 320 19.24 17.05 9.78
N SER A 321 20.03 16.67 8.77
CA SER A 321 20.30 17.58 7.64
C SER A 321 19.03 17.74 6.80
N MET A 322 18.72 18.97 6.40
CA MET A 322 17.63 19.28 5.46
C MET A 322 17.83 18.63 4.07
N TYR A 323 19.05 18.19 3.78
CA TYR A 323 19.40 17.45 2.55
C TYR A 323 19.50 15.93 2.77
N ASP A 324 19.22 15.44 3.97
CA ASP A 324 19.25 14.02 4.32
C ASP A 324 18.00 13.64 5.14
N LEU A 325 16.84 14.14 4.71
CA LEU A 325 15.56 13.84 5.36
C LEU A 325 15.16 12.38 5.11
N THR A 326 14.39 11.83 6.04
CA THR A 326 13.83 10.48 5.95
C THR A 326 12.34 10.52 5.68
N ARG A 327 11.81 9.51 5.00
CA ARG A 327 10.38 9.29 4.80
C ARG A 327 10.06 7.81 4.95
N MET A 328 8.86 7.51 5.42
CA MET A 328 8.32 6.15 5.39
C MET A 328 7.47 5.99 4.13
N GLN A 329 7.58 4.84 3.46
CA GLN A 329 6.74 4.48 2.33
C GLN A 329 5.71 3.41 2.76
N PRO A 330 4.48 3.81 3.13
CA PRO A 330 3.45 2.85 3.55
C PRO A 330 3.08 1.92 2.40
N GLN A 331 2.91 0.62 2.72
CA GLN A 331 2.54 -0.37 1.71
C GLN A 331 1.01 -0.37 1.47
N PRO A 332 0.56 -0.68 0.24
CA PRO A 332 -0.87 -0.67 -0.10
C PRO A 332 -1.76 -1.53 0.80
N TYR A 333 -1.22 -2.64 1.30
CA TYR A 333 -1.92 -3.64 2.11
C TYR A 333 -1.81 -3.40 3.62
N TRP A 334 -1.08 -2.38 4.06
CA TRP A 334 -0.97 -2.08 5.50
C TRP A 334 -2.34 -1.68 6.06
N PRO A 335 -2.80 -2.30 7.17
CA PRO A 335 -3.93 -1.78 7.92
C PRO A 335 -3.55 -0.47 8.64
N VAL A 336 -4.55 0.26 9.12
CA VAL A 336 -4.33 1.55 9.80
C VAL A 336 -3.43 1.40 11.02
N ASN A 337 -3.63 0.34 11.80
CA ASN A 337 -2.82 0.07 12.99
C ASN A 337 -1.35 -0.21 12.67
N HIS A 338 -1.02 -0.77 11.51
CA HIS A 338 0.36 -0.94 11.08
C HIS A 338 1.03 0.43 10.88
N LEU A 339 0.40 1.32 10.10
CA LEU A 339 0.90 2.68 9.89
C LEU A 339 1.11 3.41 11.24
N LEU A 340 0.11 3.33 12.12
CA LEU A 340 0.18 3.93 13.45
C LEU A 340 1.28 3.30 14.31
N MET A 341 1.51 1.99 14.21
CA MET A 341 2.56 1.28 14.95
C MET A 341 3.92 1.80 14.53
N ARG A 342 4.19 1.86 13.23
CA ARG A 342 5.43 2.39 12.67
C ARG A 342 5.66 3.85 13.09
N ILE A 343 4.66 4.72 12.95
CA ILE A 343 4.78 6.13 13.36
C ILE A 343 5.05 6.24 14.87
N LYS A 344 4.32 5.51 15.71
CA LYS A 344 4.44 5.56 17.18
C LYS A 344 5.87 5.29 17.64
N TYR A 345 6.50 4.27 17.07
CA TYR A 345 7.85 3.86 17.43
C TYR A 345 8.92 4.79 16.86
N ASP A 346 8.70 5.37 15.68
CA ASP A 346 9.61 6.35 15.09
C ASP A 346 9.64 7.68 15.85
N ILE A 347 8.48 8.18 16.31
CA ILE A 347 8.39 9.48 17.01
C ILE A 347 8.44 9.35 18.54
N ASN A 348 8.38 8.12 19.06
CA ASN A 348 8.34 7.79 20.49
C ASN A 348 7.31 8.63 21.28
N THR A 349 6.09 8.75 20.75
CA THR A 349 4.99 9.54 21.34
C THR A 349 3.72 8.68 21.39
N PRO A 350 2.84 8.84 22.42
CA PRO A 350 1.61 8.07 22.49
C PRO A 350 0.71 8.22 21.24
N ILE A 351 0.24 7.08 20.74
CA ILE A 351 -0.76 6.95 19.67
C ILE A 351 -1.85 6.00 20.16
N GLU A 352 -3.11 6.34 19.90
CA GLU A 352 -4.26 5.47 20.15
C GLU A 352 -4.49 4.56 18.94
N PHE A 353 -4.58 3.25 19.13
CA PHE A 353 -4.86 2.30 18.03
C PHE A 353 -6.36 2.19 17.76
N VAL A 354 -6.70 1.91 16.49
CA VAL A 354 -8.07 1.69 16.03
C VAL A 354 -8.54 0.31 16.45
N THR A 355 -9.69 0.23 17.10
CA THR A 355 -10.27 -1.05 17.56
C THR A 355 -11.31 -1.63 16.60
N GLY A 356 -11.82 -0.84 15.65
CA GLY A 356 -12.96 -1.20 14.81
C GLY A 356 -14.28 -1.22 15.60
N ASP A 357 -15.14 -2.21 15.35
CA ASP A 357 -16.43 -2.37 16.05
C ASP A 357 -16.20 -2.71 17.53
N ARG A 358 -16.34 -1.70 18.39
CA ARG A 358 -16.10 -1.82 19.84
C ARG A 358 -16.94 -2.92 20.50
N SER A 359 -18.21 -3.05 20.12
CA SER A 359 -19.12 -4.02 20.75
C SER A 359 -18.70 -5.46 20.51
N ARG A 360 -18.09 -5.72 19.35
CA ARG A 360 -17.57 -7.03 18.98
C ARG A 360 -16.10 -7.21 19.39
N ALA A 361 -15.31 -6.13 19.39
CA ALA A 361 -13.95 -6.10 19.93
C ALA A 361 -13.92 -6.42 21.44
N ASP A 362 -14.96 -6.03 22.18
CA ASP A 362 -15.14 -6.38 23.60
C ASP A 362 -15.27 -7.89 23.88
N LYS A 363 -15.35 -8.74 22.85
CA LYS A 363 -15.26 -10.20 23.00
C LYS A 363 -13.83 -10.72 23.01
N TRP A 364 -12.84 -9.84 22.89
CA TRP A 364 -11.43 -10.17 22.87
C TRP A 364 -10.71 -9.55 24.07
N ASN A 365 -9.65 -10.22 24.51
CA ASN A 365 -8.71 -9.73 25.50
C ASN A 365 -7.35 -9.55 24.81
N LEU A 366 -7.04 -8.31 24.42
CA LEU A 366 -5.77 -7.97 23.77
C LEU A 366 -4.64 -7.98 24.80
N LEU A 367 -3.65 -8.85 24.59
CA LEU A 367 -2.53 -9.06 25.51
C LEU A 367 -1.27 -8.29 25.08
N SER A 368 -1.03 -8.18 23.77
CA SER A 368 0.08 -7.42 23.19
C SER A 368 -0.22 -6.96 21.76
N GLY A 369 0.48 -5.93 21.28
CA GLY A 369 0.30 -5.36 19.95
C GLY A 369 -0.93 -4.46 19.84
N ALA A 370 -1.52 -4.42 18.64
CA ALA A 370 -2.78 -3.72 18.35
C ALA A 370 -3.75 -4.67 17.63
N ALA A 371 -5.05 -4.46 17.84
CA ALA A 371 -6.11 -5.26 17.23
C ALA A 371 -7.20 -4.38 16.65
N GLU A 372 -7.67 -4.73 15.45
CA GLU A 372 -8.79 -4.08 14.77
C GLU A 372 -9.79 -5.13 14.30
N LEU A 373 -11.07 -4.93 14.64
CA LEU A 373 -12.17 -5.76 14.13
C LEU A 373 -13.05 -4.96 13.17
N GLU A 374 -12.91 -5.19 11.87
CA GLU A 374 -13.71 -4.54 10.83
C GLU A 374 -14.47 -5.60 10.00
N ASN A 375 -15.79 -5.42 9.83
CA ASN A 375 -16.65 -6.40 9.17
C ASN A 375 -16.46 -7.80 9.77
N GLU A 376 -16.11 -8.82 8.98
CA GLU A 376 -15.86 -10.19 9.43
C GLU A 376 -14.38 -10.49 9.71
N THR A 377 -13.52 -9.47 9.68
CA THR A 377 -12.06 -9.58 9.73
C THR A 377 -11.49 -9.05 11.03
N TYR A 378 -10.67 -9.87 11.69
CA TYR A 378 -9.90 -9.51 12.87
C TYR A 378 -8.41 -9.43 12.51
N THR A 379 -7.83 -8.25 12.63
CA THR A 379 -6.42 -7.99 12.30
C THR A 379 -5.62 -7.77 13.58
N LEU A 380 -4.52 -8.49 13.73
CA LEU A 380 -3.53 -8.32 14.80
C LEU A 380 -2.23 -7.76 14.22
N THR A 381 -1.83 -6.59 14.69
CA THR A 381 -0.59 -5.90 14.29
C THR A 381 0.44 -6.03 15.41
N THR A 382 1.61 -6.60 15.10
CA THR A 382 2.70 -6.83 16.06
C THR A 382 3.31 -5.52 16.56
N LEU A 383 3.94 -5.57 17.74
CA LEU A 383 4.99 -4.60 18.05
C LEU A 383 6.17 -4.80 17.07
N PRO A 384 7.01 -3.78 16.83
CA PRO A 384 8.21 -3.94 16.00
C PRO A 384 9.09 -5.10 16.46
N GLU A 385 9.51 -5.95 15.52
CA GLU A 385 10.30 -7.19 15.71
C GLU A 385 9.70 -8.17 16.72
N GLY A 386 8.42 -8.00 17.06
CA GLY A 386 7.78 -8.67 18.20
C GLY A 386 6.56 -9.48 17.82
N GLU A 387 5.67 -9.63 18.80
CA GLU A 387 4.42 -10.37 18.69
C GLU A 387 3.21 -9.47 18.96
N ALA A 388 2.05 -9.89 18.47
CA ALA A 388 0.73 -9.47 18.95
C ALA A 388 -0.05 -10.71 19.35
N LEU A 389 -0.84 -10.59 20.41
CA LEU A 389 -1.58 -11.71 20.94
C LEU A 389 -2.92 -11.25 21.49
N SER A 390 -3.97 -11.99 21.16
CA SER A 390 -5.32 -11.72 21.60
C SER A 390 -6.07 -12.98 21.94
N GLU A 391 -6.68 -13.03 23.11
CA GLU A 391 -7.47 -14.16 23.60
C GLU A 391 -8.95 -13.94 23.31
N VAL A 392 -9.66 -15.00 22.91
CA VAL A 392 -11.13 -14.98 22.86
C VAL A 392 -11.65 -15.01 24.30
N ARG A 393 -12.41 -13.99 24.73
CA ARG A 393 -12.94 -13.96 26.10
C ARG A 393 -13.80 -15.19 26.38
N GLU A 394 -13.73 -15.67 27.63
CA GLU A 394 -14.49 -16.84 28.10
C GLU A 394 -14.12 -18.16 27.38
N SER A 395 -12.99 -18.20 26.65
CA SER A 395 -12.52 -19.43 25.99
C SER A 395 -11.67 -20.33 26.89
N SER A 396 -11.35 -19.91 28.12
CA SER A 396 -10.34 -20.53 29.00
C SER A 396 -10.56 -22.01 29.34
N ASN A 397 -11.78 -22.52 29.15
CA ASN A 397 -12.16 -23.90 29.50
C ASN A 397 -12.67 -24.69 28.29
N LEU A 398 -12.33 -24.29 27.05
CA LEU A 398 -12.76 -25.01 25.86
C LEU A 398 -11.92 -26.29 25.67
N PRO A 399 -12.54 -27.49 25.64
CA PRO A 399 -11.80 -28.74 25.51
C PRO A 399 -11.55 -29.11 24.03
N ASP A 400 -12.61 -29.57 23.37
CA ASP A 400 -12.62 -30.05 21.98
C ASP A 400 -13.41 -29.06 21.13
N VAL A 401 -12.76 -28.57 20.07
CA VAL A 401 -13.28 -27.48 19.24
C VAL A 401 -13.00 -27.77 17.77
N LYS A 402 -13.85 -27.21 16.92
CA LYS A 402 -13.52 -27.01 15.51
C LYS A 402 -13.31 -25.51 15.27
N ILE A 403 -12.27 -25.17 14.52
CA ILE A 403 -11.97 -23.79 14.11
C ILE A 403 -11.97 -23.72 12.59
N SER A 404 -12.54 -22.65 12.03
CA SER A 404 -12.40 -22.31 10.62
C SER A 404 -12.13 -20.82 10.46
N THR A 405 -11.20 -20.46 9.57
CA THR A 405 -10.88 -19.06 9.25
C THR A 405 -10.13 -18.96 7.92
N ASN A 406 -10.24 -17.80 7.26
CA ASN A 406 -9.35 -17.42 6.18
C ASN A 406 -8.20 -16.60 6.76
N LEU A 407 -6.97 -17.06 6.55
CA LEU A 407 -5.73 -16.38 6.91
C LEU A 407 -5.29 -15.56 5.71
N LEU A 408 -5.25 -14.23 5.86
CA LEU A 408 -5.00 -13.31 4.75
C LEU A 408 -3.67 -12.57 4.86
N GLY A 409 -2.87 -12.78 5.91
CA GLY A 409 -1.58 -12.12 6.14
C GLY A 409 -0.52 -12.35 5.07
N ASN A 410 0.64 -11.71 5.23
CA ASN A 410 1.76 -11.92 4.30
C ASN A 410 2.43 -13.28 4.56
N SER A 411 3.09 -13.83 3.53
CA SER A 411 3.78 -15.12 3.62
C SER A 411 4.99 -15.08 4.56
N PHE A 412 5.66 -13.93 4.66
CA PHE A 412 6.75 -13.67 5.60
C PHE A 412 6.21 -13.19 6.95
N GLY A 413 6.58 -13.83 8.05
CA GLY A 413 5.97 -13.67 9.37
C GLY A 413 5.08 -14.88 9.72
N ALA A 414 4.39 -14.82 10.86
CA ALA A 414 3.55 -15.92 11.35
C ALA A 414 2.14 -15.48 11.75
N GLN A 415 1.14 -16.23 11.28
CA GLN A 415 -0.25 -16.17 11.75
C GLN A 415 -0.54 -17.40 12.60
N GLN A 416 -0.93 -17.21 13.85
CA GLN A 416 -0.91 -18.27 14.87
C GLN A 416 -2.29 -18.45 15.50
N ILE A 417 -2.69 -19.70 15.70
CA ILE A 417 -3.89 -20.08 16.45
C ILE A 417 -3.46 -20.99 17.59
N PHE A 418 -3.57 -20.49 18.81
CA PHE A 418 -3.30 -21.24 20.04
C PHE A 418 -4.58 -21.90 20.54
N LEU A 419 -4.45 -23.14 20.97
CA LEU A 419 -5.49 -24.04 21.44
C LEU A 419 -5.07 -24.60 22.79
N ARG A 420 -6.04 -24.78 23.69
CA ARG A 420 -5.81 -25.29 25.06
C ARG A 420 -4.68 -24.53 25.78
N SER A 421 -4.55 -23.23 25.49
CA SER A 421 -3.49 -22.43 26.08
C SER A 421 -3.81 -22.14 27.53
N ASP A 422 -2.87 -22.41 28.43
CA ASP A 422 -2.96 -21.90 29.79
C ASP A 422 -2.64 -20.39 29.85
N ASN A 423 -3.05 -19.74 30.95
CA ASN A 423 -2.89 -18.29 31.12
C ASN A 423 -1.41 -17.86 31.09
N ALA A 424 -0.49 -18.73 31.50
CA ALA A 424 0.95 -18.48 31.53
C ALA A 424 1.66 -18.80 30.21
N ARG A 425 0.93 -19.34 29.21
CA ARG A 425 1.45 -19.86 27.94
C ARG A 425 2.62 -20.83 28.10
N GLN A 426 2.60 -21.62 29.17
CA GLN A 426 3.55 -22.71 29.37
C GLN A 426 3.05 -24.02 28.77
N ASN A 427 1.74 -24.18 28.65
CA ASN A 427 1.10 -25.33 28.01
C ASN A 427 0.16 -24.82 26.92
N TYR A 428 0.41 -25.22 25.67
CA TYR A 428 -0.44 -24.88 24.53
C TYR A 428 -0.18 -25.80 23.33
N LEU A 429 -1.19 -25.92 22.47
CA LEU A 429 -1.05 -26.35 21.08
C LEU A 429 -1.12 -25.11 20.18
N CYS A 430 -0.22 -24.98 19.22
CA CYS A 430 -0.19 -23.87 18.27
C CYS A 430 -0.20 -24.42 16.85
N VAL A 431 -1.15 -23.95 16.05
CA VAL A 431 -1.17 -24.15 14.59
C VAL A 431 -0.82 -22.81 13.96
N GLU A 432 0.25 -22.75 13.19
CA GLU A 432 0.71 -21.51 12.57
C GLU A 432 1.05 -21.66 11.09
N LEU A 433 0.70 -20.63 10.31
CA LEU A 433 1.26 -20.43 8.98
C LEU A 433 2.43 -19.45 9.13
N VAL A 434 3.65 -19.94 8.87
CA VAL A 434 4.89 -19.19 9.05
C VAL A 434 5.79 -19.34 7.84
N ASN A 435 6.24 -18.23 7.26
CA ASN A 435 7.23 -18.22 6.17
C ASN A 435 6.87 -19.19 5.01
N ASN A 436 5.58 -19.28 4.66
CA ASN A 436 5.01 -20.18 3.64
C ASN A 436 5.03 -21.68 3.99
N GLU A 437 5.05 -22.01 5.27
CA GLU A 437 4.95 -23.36 5.82
C GLU A 437 3.78 -23.46 6.81
N LEU A 438 3.17 -24.64 6.91
CA LEU A 438 2.24 -24.99 7.98
C LEU A 438 3.01 -25.72 9.08
N LEU A 439 2.92 -25.21 10.30
CA LEU A 439 3.66 -25.69 11.46
C LEU A 439 2.70 -25.96 12.62
N VAL A 440 2.87 -27.11 13.28
CA VAL A 440 2.14 -27.49 14.48
C VAL A 440 3.11 -27.75 15.61
N ILE A 441 2.92 -27.01 16.70
CA ILE A 441 3.77 -27.06 17.88
C ILE A 441 2.93 -27.40 19.10
N GLU A 442 3.42 -28.35 19.89
CA GLU A 442 2.94 -28.58 21.25
C GLU A 442 4.00 -28.11 22.24
N LYS A 443 3.62 -27.19 23.12
CA LYS A 443 4.45 -26.77 24.26
C LYS A 443 3.81 -27.29 25.53
N THR A 444 4.64 -27.86 26.40
CA THR A 444 4.34 -28.18 27.79
C THR A 444 5.33 -27.44 28.69
N ASN A 445 5.07 -27.43 30.01
CA ASN A 445 5.97 -26.88 31.02
C ASN A 445 7.43 -27.38 30.89
N TYR A 446 7.66 -28.55 30.28
CA TYR A 446 8.97 -29.21 30.21
C TYR A 446 9.60 -29.21 28.82
N SER A 447 8.82 -29.07 27.75
CA SER A 447 9.31 -29.22 26.38
C SER A 447 8.48 -28.46 25.35
N LYS A 448 9.12 -28.08 24.25
CA LYS A 448 8.47 -27.58 23.04
C LYS A 448 8.77 -28.59 21.93
N LYS A 449 7.74 -29.18 21.34
CA LYS A 449 7.85 -30.22 20.33
C LYS A 449 7.14 -29.79 19.04
N GLU A 450 7.82 -29.97 17.93
CA GLU A 450 7.21 -29.94 16.61
C GLU A 450 6.46 -31.25 16.34
N LEU A 451 5.17 -31.14 16.06
CA LEU A 451 4.33 -32.28 15.71
C LEU A 451 4.18 -32.43 14.20
N TYR A 452 4.25 -31.33 13.46
CA TYR A 452 4.14 -31.30 12.00
C TYR A 452 4.80 -30.05 11.43
N ARG A 453 5.49 -30.18 10.29
CA ARG A 453 5.94 -29.08 9.44
C ARG A 453 5.88 -29.54 7.99
N GLU A 454 5.30 -28.72 7.13
CA GLU A 454 5.37 -28.94 5.68
C GLU A 454 5.19 -27.61 4.94
N LYS A 455 5.80 -27.51 3.75
CA LYS A 455 5.64 -26.33 2.89
C LYS A 455 4.24 -26.29 2.31
N ILE A 456 3.62 -25.11 2.30
CA ILE A 456 2.26 -24.93 1.76
C ILE A 456 2.16 -25.44 0.30
N PRO A 457 3.09 -25.10 -0.62
CA PRO A 457 3.07 -25.63 -1.99
C PRO A 457 3.05 -27.16 -2.05
N VAL A 458 3.73 -27.84 -1.13
CA VAL A 458 3.76 -29.32 -1.07
C VAL A 458 2.40 -29.87 -0.64
N ILE A 459 1.78 -29.26 0.39
CA ILE A 459 0.42 -29.62 0.85
C ILE A 459 -0.60 -29.48 -0.29
N LEU A 460 -0.48 -28.40 -1.07
CA LEU A 460 -1.38 -28.09 -2.18
C LEU A 460 -1.12 -28.94 -3.44
N GLY A 461 0.02 -29.64 -3.50
CA GLY A 461 0.43 -30.43 -4.66
C GLY A 461 0.90 -29.57 -5.83
N GLU A 462 1.44 -28.39 -5.55
CA GLU A 462 2.04 -27.51 -6.55
C GLU A 462 3.34 -28.12 -7.10
N LYS A 463 3.56 -27.99 -8.41
CA LYS A 463 4.83 -28.40 -9.02
C LYS A 463 5.93 -27.41 -8.60
N ILE A 464 6.92 -27.90 -7.86
CA ILE A 464 8.11 -27.13 -7.52
C ILE A 464 9.11 -27.28 -8.67
N PRO A 465 9.48 -26.20 -9.37
CA PRO A 465 10.49 -26.26 -10.42
C PRO A 465 11.88 -26.50 -9.82
N SER A 466 12.80 -27.06 -10.60
CA SER A 466 14.21 -27.06 -10.20
C SER A 466 14.84 -25.67 -10.32
N VAL A 467 15.99 -25.47 -9.68
CA VAL A 467 16.84 -24.29 -9.85
C VAL A 467 17.21 -24.10 -11.34
N GLU A 468 17.46 -25.20 -12.06
CA GLU A 468 17.78 -25.15 -13.49
C GLU A 468 16.57 -24.75 -14.36
N GLU A 469 15.38 -25.28 -14.07
CA GLU A 469 14.14 -24.91 -14.76
C GLU A 469 13.84 -23.41 -14.56
N ASN A 470 13.97 -22.92 -13.31
CA ASN A 470 13.73 -21.51 -13.00
C ASN A 470 14.81 -20.57 -13.56
N LYS A 471 16.08 -21.02 -13.63
CA LYS A 471 17.14 -20.28 -14.33
C LYS A 471 16.89 -20.15 -15.82
N ARG A 472 16.50 -21.23 -16.49
CA ARG A 472 16.12 -21.19 -17.91
C ARG A 472 14.95 -20.24 -18.13
N GLU A 473 13.96 -20.27 -17.25
CA GLU A 473 12.81 -19.37 -17.31
C GLU A 473 13.22 -17.90 -17.19
N ALA A 474 14.05 -17.56 -16.20
CA ALA A 474 14.56 -16.21 -15.98
C ALA A 474 15.28 -15.65 -17.23
N GLU A 475 16.22 -16.42 -17.79
CA GLU A 475 16.97 -16.03 -19.00
C GLU A 475 16.07 -15.94 -20.24
N THR A 476 15.01 -16.75 -20.32
CA THR A 476 14.02 -16.68 -21.40
C THR A 476 13.20 -15.40 -21.29
N GLN A 477 12.70 -15.08 -20.09
CA GLN A 477 11.89 -13.88 -19.85
C GLN A 477 12.70 -12.60 -20.00
N GLU A 478 14.00 -12.61 -19.65
CA GLU A 478 14.91 -11.53 -19.96
C GLU A 478 14.93 -11.23 -21.46
N ASN A 479 15.22 -12.23 -22.29
CA ASN A 479 15.24 -12.06 -23.74
C ASN A 479 13.88 -11.60 -24.30
N ILE A 480 12.76 -12.09 -23.77
CA ILE A 480 11.42 -11.63 -24.16
C ILE A 480 11.22 -10.14 -23.83
N ALA A 481 11.64 -9.70 -22.65
CA ALA A 481 11.55 -8.29 -22.26
C ALA A 481 12.40 -7.39 -23.17
N PHE A 482 13.62 -7.82 -23.49
CA PHE A 482 14.49 -7.11 -24.42
C PHE A 482 13.94 -7.07 -25.84
N ALA A 483 13.32 -8.17 -26.31
CA ALA A 483 12.66 -8.21 -27.61
C ALA A 483 11.48 -7.23 -27.69
N ARG A 484 10.63 -7.20 -26.65
CA ARG A 484 9.42 -6.36 -26.62
C ARG A 484 9.73 -4.87 -26.71
N TYR A 485 10.80 -4.44 -26.06
CA TYR A 485 11.21 -3.04 -25.99
C TYR A 485 12.46 -2.75 -26.84
N ALA A 486 12.75 -3.58 -27.84
CA ALA A 486 13.89 -3.35 -28.70
C ALA A 486 13.69 -2.07 -29.55
N PRO A 487 14.74 -1.25 -29.74
CA PRO A 487 14.69 -0.08 -30.61
C PRO A 487 14.35 -0.39 -32.08
N THR A 488 14.70 -1.58 -32.56
CA THR A 488 14.47 -1.99 -33.95
C THR A 488 13.85 -3.38 -34.04
N ALA A 489 13.13 -3.64 -35.15
CA ALA A 489 12.54 -4.96 -35.42
C ALA A 489 13.61 -6.06 -35.52
N GLU A 490 14.78 -5.76 -36.11
CA GLU A 490 15.90 -6.70 -36.21
C GLU A 490 16.42 -7.12 -34.81
N GLN A 491 16.61 -6.16 -33.91
CA GLN A 491 16.98 -6.46 -32.52
C GLN A 491 15.88 -7.24 -31.80
N ALA A 492 14.61 -6.90 -32.04
CA ALA A 492 13.48 -7.63 -31.47
C ALA A 492 13.49 -9.11 -31.89
N GLU A 493 13.69 -9.37 -33.19
CA GLU A 493 13.78 -10.72 -33.75
C GLU A 493 14.98 -11.49 -33.21
N GLU A 494 16.13 -10.83 -33.04
CA GLU A 494 17.33 -11.44 -32.45
C GLU A 494 17.08 -11.91 -31.02
N TYR A 495 16.60 -11.02 -30.14
CA TYR A 495 16.30 -11.36 -28.75
C TYR A 495 15.20 -12.44 -28.66
N TYR A 496 14.17 -12.35 -29.48
CA TYR A 496 13.13 -13.37 -29.52
C TYR A 496 13.66 -14.73 -30.00
N GLY A 497 14.60 -14.73 -30.95
CA GLY A 497 15.34 -15.91 -31.38
C GLY A 497 16.15 -16.54 -30.23
N ARG A 498 16.86 -15.72 -29.45
CA ARG A 498 17.59 -16.16 -28.25
C ARG A 498 16.65 -16.73 -27.18
N ALA A 499 15.50 -16.10 -26.95
CA ALA A 499 14.48 -16.61 -26.01
C ALA A 499 14.03 -18.02 -26.42
N LYS A 500 13.64 -18.22 -27.69
CA LYS A 500 13.24 -19.54 -28.21
C LYS A 500 14.34 -20.58 -28.12
N GLN A 501 15.57 -20.19 -28.45
CA GLN A 501 16.72 -21.07 -28.34
C GLN A 501 16.94 -21.50 -26.90
N ARG A 502 16.83 -20.57 -25.94
CA ARG A 502 17.01 -20.87 -24.51
C ARG A 502 15.88 -21.73 -23.95
N GLU A 503 14.63 -21.44 -24.32
CA GLU A 503 13.46 -22.23 -23.96
C GLU A 503 13.57 -23.68 -24.43
N ALA A 504 14.12 -23.90 -25.64
CA ALA A 504 14.34 -25.23 -26.21
C ALA A 504 15.50 -26.02 -25.57
N MET A 505 16.37 -25.37 -24.78
CA MET A 505 17.44 -26.07 -24.06
C MET A 505 16.86 -26.90 -22.91
N PRO A 506 17.36 -28.13 -22.70
CA PRO A 506 16.94 -28.94 -21.56
C PRO A 506 17.40 -28.29 -20.24
N ALA A 507 16.60 -28.47 -19.20
CA ALA A 507 16.91 -28.15 -17.82
C ALA A 507 16.48 -29.36 -16.98
N ALA A 508 17.35 -29.86 -16.09
CA ALA A 508 17.05 -31.03 -15.29
C ALA A 508 15.93 -30.71 -14.30
N THR A 509 14.93 -31.57 -14.18
CA THR A 509 13.81 -31.39 -13.25
C THR A 509 14.17 -31.89 -11.85
N VAL A 510 13.33 -31.60 -10.87
CA VAL A 510 13.45 -32.22 -9.53
C VAL A 510 13.34 -33.75 -9.62
N GLU A 511 12.53 -34.27 -10.55
CA GLU A 511 12.40 -35.73 -10.80
C GLU A 511 13.69 -36.34 -11.39
N ASP A 512 14.47 -35.54 -12.12
CA ASP A 512 15.79 -35.92 -12.64
C ASP A 512 16.91 -35.82 -11.58
N GLY A 513 16.58 -35.41 -10.34
CA GLY A 513 17.53 -35.24 -9.24
C GLY A 513 18.15 -33.86 -9.12
N ALA A 514 17.64 -32.86 -9.85
CA ALA A 514 18.09 -31.48 -9.73
C ALA A 514 17.59 -30.82 -8.43
N GLU A 515 18.32 -29.80 -7.96
CA GLU A 515 17.95 -29.04 -6.77
C GLU A 515 16.60 -28.33 -6.96
N ALA A 516 15.70 -28.46 -5.99
CA ALA A 516 14.41 -27.78 -6.01
C ALA A 516 14.59 -26.29 -5.75
N TYR A 517 13.92 -25.45 -6.54
CA TYR A 517 13.97 -24.01 -6.33
C TYR A 517 13.17 -23.61 -5.08
N GLU A 518 13.85 -23.02 -4.10
CA GLU A 518 13.23 -22.43 -2.93
C GLU A 518 13.04 -20.93 -3.13
N HIS A 519 11.78 -20.50 -3.18
CA HIS A 519 11.47 -19.09 -3.34
C HIS A 519 11.80 -18.32 -2.06
N VAL A 520 12.68 -17.31 -2.15
CA VAL A 520 12.94 -16.37 -1.04
C VAL A 520 11.64 -15.62 -0.72
N GLN A 521 11.18 -15.71 0.54
CA GLN A 521 9.94 -15.03 0.94
C GLN A 521 10.12 -13.51 0.90
N SER A 522 9.14 -12.82 0.33
CA SER A 522 9.09 -11.36 0.28
C SER A 522 8.15 -10.84 1.35
N PHE A 523 8.54 -9.77 2.04
CA PHE A 523 7.70 -9.02 2.98
C PHE A 523 6.35 -8.59 2.39
N HIS A 524 6.27 -8.50 1.06
CA HIS A 524 5.11 -7.98 0.34
C HIS A 524 4.24 -9.09 -0.26
N ARG A 525 4.67 -10.35 -0.21
CA ARG A 525 3.91 -11.46 -0.81
C ARG A 525 2.73 -11.82 0.10
N ARG A 526 1.51 -11.69 -0.42
CA ARG A 526 0.29 -12.14 0.27
C ARG A 526 0.23 -13.66 0.29
N SER A 527 -0.28 -14.22 1.38
CA SER A 527 -0.54 -15.64 1.58
C SER A 527 -1.98 -15.77 2.06
N VAL A 528 -2.85 -16.22 1.15
CA VAL A 528 -4.29 -16.33 1.39
C VAL A 528 -4.65 -17.80 1.44
N HIS A 529 -5.02 -18.28 2.63
CA HIS A 529 -5.36 -19.69 2.84
C HIS A 529 -6.57 -19.85 3.74
N LYS A 530 -7.42 -20.82 3.44
CA LYS A 530 -8.48 -21.29 4.33
C LYS A 530 -7.91 -22.39 5.22
N LEU A 531 -8.00 -22.20 6.53
CA LEU A 531 -7.57 -23.18 7.53
C LEU A 531 -8.79 -23.71 8.29
N GLU A 532 -8.90 -25.04 8.37
CA GLU A 532 -9.83 -25.74 9.24
C GLU A 532 -9.05 -26.63 10.21
N ILE A 533 -9.40 -26.52 11.50
CA ILE A 533 -8.79 -27.27 12.59
C ILE A 533 -9.87 -28.08 13.30
N ASP A 534 -9.66 -29.38 13.44
CA ASP A 534 -10.52 -30.28 14.20
C ASP A 534 -9.69 -30.88 15.35
N LEU A 535 -9.97 -30.44 16.58
CA LEU A 535 -9.30 -30.93 17.79
C LEU A 535 -10.31 -31.71 18.64
N LYS A 536 -10.04 -32.99 18.84
CA LYS A 536 -10.88 -33.90 19.66
C LYS A 536 -10.04 -34.84 20.50
N GLY A 537 -10.12 -34.73 21.83
CA GLY A 537 -9.30 -35.50 22.74
C GLY A 537 -7.81 -35.32 22.42
N ASN A 538 -7.13 -36.40 22.08
CA ASN A 538 -5.70 -36.38 21.72
C ASN A 538 -5.44 -36.34 20.21
N ARG A 539 -6.46 -36.09 19.38
CA ARG A 539 -6.34 -36.06 17.92
C ARG A 539 -6.53 -34.64 17.39
N LEU A 540 -5.58 -34.21 16.57
CA LEU A 540 -5.66 -33.00 15.76
C LEU A 540 -5.74 -33.39 14.28
N SER A 541 -6.70 -32.83 13.56
CA SER A 541 -6.80 -32.93 12.10
C SER A 541 -6.88 -31.54 11.50
N LEU A 542 -6.18 -31.35 10.39
CA LEU A 542 -6.03 -30.06 9.73
C LEU A 542 -6.41 -30.18 8.26
N LYS A 543 -7.01 -29.11 7.74
CA LYS A 543 -7.30 -28.95 6.32
C LYS A 543 -6.90 -27.54 5.89
N LEU A 544 -6.08 -27.46 4.85
CA LEU A 544 -5.58 -26.21 4.26
C LEU A 544 -6.04 -26.15 2.80
N ASP A 545 -6.78 -25.11 2.43
CA ASP A 545 -7.36 -24.94 1.08
C ASP A 545 -8.00 -26.21 0.51
N ASP A 546 -8.89 -26.79 1.32
CA ASP A 546 -9.61 -28.02 1.03
C ASP A 546 -8.75 -29.31 0.91
N LYS A 547 -7.44 -29.23 1.14
CA LYS A 547 -6.53 -30.38 1.23
C LYS A 547 -6.37 -30.82 2.69
N ASN A 548 -6.67 -32.08 2.96
CA ASN A 548 -6.42 -32.67 4.28
C ASN A 548 -4.92 -32.91 4.46
N ILE A 549 -4.42 -32.60 5.65
CA ILE A 549 -3.07 -32.99 6.04
C ILE A 549 -3.07 -34.51 6.25
N PRO A 550 -2.21 -35.28 5.54
CA PRO A 550 -2.31 -36.74 5.48
C PRO A 550 -1.89 -37.45 6.79
N GLN A 551 -1.28 -36.73 7.73
CA GLN A 551 -0.74 -37.28 8.96
C GLN A 551 -1.73 -37.14 10.12
N ASP A 552 -1.98 -38.24 10.84
CA ASP A 552 -2.68 -38.19 12.13
C ASP A 552 -1.77 -37.55 13.18
N ILE A 553 -2.08 -36.30 13.54
CA ILE A 553 -1.33 -35.56 14.55
C ILE A 553 -1.89 -35.92 15.94
N THR A 554 -1.07 -36.62 16.73
CA THR A 554 -1.40 -36.96 18.12
C THR A 554 -0.83 -35.91 19.06
N VAL A 555 -1.66 -35.37 19.94
CA VAL A 555 -1.26 -34.41 20.99
C VAL A 555 -1.15 -35.13 22.34
N ALA A 556 -0.16 -34.76 23.14
CA ALA A 556 0.11 -35.37 24.44
C ALA A 556 -0.86 -34.89 25.52
N GLU A 557 -1.30 -33.63 25.47
CA GLU A 557 -2.18 -33.04 26.47
C GLU A 557 -3.67 -33.10 26.12
N ASN A 558 -4.46 -33.68 27.04
CA ASN A 558 -5.93 -33.66 27.03
C ASN A 558 -6.50 -32.52 27.91
N GLY A 559 -5.77 -31.42 28.05
CA GLY A 559 -6.11 -30.29 28.92
C GLY A 559 -7.28 -29.44 28.42
N GLN A 560 -7.76 -28.55 29.28
CA GLN A 560 -8.63 -27.42 28.93
C GLN A 560 -7.78 -26.15 28.89
N GLY A 561 -8.12 -25.19 28.03
CA GLY A 561 -7.43 -23.91 27.99
C GLY A 561 -8.08 -22.95 27.00
N GLY A 562 -7.54 -21.73 26.94
CA GLY A 562 -8.00 -20.66 26.07
C GLY A 562 -7.71 -20.89 24.58
N VAL A 563 -8.47 -20.17 23.75
CA VAL A 563 -8.18 -19.99 22.33
C VAL A 563 -7.65 -18.58 22.12
N LEU A 564 -6.44 -18.48 21.55
CA LEU A 564 -5.80 -17.20 21.26
C LEU A 564 -5.41 -17.12 19.79
N LEU A 565 -5.44 -15.91 19.26
CA LEU A 565 -4.86 -15.55 17.98
C LEU A 565 -3.56 -14.81 18.21
N GLY A 566 -2.54 -15.16 17.44
CA GLY A 566 -1.22 -14.54 17.50
C GLY A 566 -0.72 -14.08 16.13
N ALA A 567 0.14 -13.09 16.19
CA ALA A 567 0.93 -12.60 15.08
C ALA A 567 2.38 -12.53 15.55
N SER A 568 3.35 -12.95 14.74
CA SER A 568 4.77 -12.82 15.09
C SER A 568 5.58 -12.40 13.88
N TRP A 569 6.46 -11.43 14.09
CA TRP A 569 7.57 -11.19 13.18
C TRP A 569 8.61 -12.30 13.40
N GLN A 570 8.90 -13.10 12.37
CA GLN A 570 9.68 -14.36 12.48
C GLN A 570 10.78 -14.43 11.41
N GLY A 571 11.69 -13.46 11.37
CA GLY A 571 12.91 -13.63 10.59
C GLY A 571 13.70 -12.35 10.36
N GLU A 572 14.99 -12.51 10.10
CA GLU A 572 15.77 -11.49 9.42
C GLU A 572 15.46 -11.58 7.92
N ALA A 573 14.80 -10.57 7.37
CA ALA A 573 14.78 -10.39 5.93
C ALA A 573 15.21 -8.96 5.61
N TRP A 574 15.99 -8.81 4.54
CA TRP A 574 16.48 -7.50 4.12
C TRP A 574 15.49 -6.88 3.13
N SER A 575 14.95 -5.70 3.46
CA SER A 575 14.21 -4.87 2.50
C SER A 575 14.86 -3.50 2.35
N GLN A 576 14.94 -3.03 1.12
CA GLN A 576 15.48 -1.73 0.71
C GLN A 576 14.39 -0.65 0.59
N ARG A 577 13.12 -1.04 0.31
CA ARG A 577 11.94 -0.14 0.22
C ARG A 577 11.39 0.30 1.59
N ASN A 578 11.95 -0.28 2.64
CA ASN A 578 11.78 0.02 4.05
C ASN A 578 12.92 -0.79 4.65
N LEU A 579 13.93 -0.18 5.30
CA LEU A 579 14.96 -0.91 6.06
C LEU A 579 14.24 -1.89 7.01
N ALA A 580 14.02 -3.13 6.54
CA ALA A 580 13.06 -4.14 7.03
C ALA A 580 11.68 -3.60 7.49
N ASP A 581 10.59 -4.06 6.86
CA ASP A 581 9.29 -3.92 7.53
C ASP A 581 9.30 -4.81 8.78
N ASP A 582 9.40 -4.18 9.95
CA ASP A 582 9.57 -4.82 11.26
C ASP A 582 8.24 -5.06 11.99
N VAL A 583 7.12 -4.66 11.38
CA VAL A 583 5.77 -4.90 11.88
C VAL A 583 5.10 -5.93 10.98
N TYR A 584 4.36 -6.85 11.59
CA TYR A 584 3.60 -7.88 10.88
C TYR A 584 2.12 -7.79 11.21
N ASP A 585 1.27 -8.14 10.23
CA ASP A 585 -0.18 -8.20 10.39
C ASP A 585 -0.67 -9.63 10.15
N ALA A 586 -1.19 -10.27 11.20
CA ALA A 586 -2.00 -11.48 11.05
C ALA A 586 -3.46 -11.08 10.82
N VAL A 587 -4.09 -11.64 9.79
CA VAL A 587 -5.42 -11.22 9.32
C VAL A 587 -6.33 -12.43 9.27
N PHE A 588 -7.26 -12.50 10.21
CA PHE A 588 -8.19 -13.61 10.40
C PHE A 588 -9.59 -13.19 9.94
N GLU A 589 -10.00 -13.63 8.76
CA GLU A 589 -11.34 -13.40 8.24
C GLU A 589 -12.25 -14.60 8.56
N LYS A 590 -13.50 -14.32 8.92
CA LYS A 590 -14.56 -15.32 9.22
C LYS A 590 -14.14 -16.34 10.29
N PHE A 591 -13.36 -15.90 11.28
CA PHE A 591 -12.90 -16.75 12.36
C PHE A 591 -14.06 -17.28 13.19
N THR A 592 -14.24 -18.60 13.19
CA THR A 592 -15.36 -19.29 13.83
C THR A 592 -14.85 -20.45 14.67
N ILE A 593 -15.39 -20.57 15.89
CA ILE A 593 -15.16 -21.68 16.82
C ILE A 593 -16.50 -22.38 17.07
N THR A 594 -16.54 -23.70 16.89
CA THR A 594 -17.69 -24.52 17.24
C THR A 594 -17.30 -25.63 18.20
N THR A 595 -18.31 -26.24 18.84
CA THR A 595 -18.10 -27.49 19.59
C THR A 595 -17.61 -28.60 18.67
N ASN A 596 -17.01 -29.64 19.27
CA ASN A 596 -16.66 -30.85 18.54
C ASN A 596 -17.27 -32.09 19.19
N THR A 597 -18.60 -32.14 19.19
CA THR A 597 -19.35 -33.28 19.73
C THR A 597 -19.33 -34.50 18.79
N GLY A 598 -19.00 -34.31 17.51
CA GLY A 598 -19.08 -35.32 16.46
C GLY A 598 -20.46 -35.39 15.81
N LYS A 599 -21.26 -34.33 15.92
CA LYS A 599 -22.56 -34.20 15.26
C LYS A 599 -22.41 -33.47 13.92
N ASP A 600 -23.39 -33.63 13.03
CA ASP A 600 -23.43 -32.92 11.75
C ASP A 600 -23.56 -31.40 11.94
N GLU A 601 -24.34 -30.98 12.93
CA GLU A 601 -24.48 -29.57 13.35
C GLU A 601 -23.84 -29.36 14.72
N GLU A 602 -22.73 -28.62 14.71
CA GLU A 602 -22.02 -28.22 15.93
C GLU A 602 -22.50 -26.85 16.42
N LYS A 603 -22.52 -26.66 17.75
CA LYS A 603 -22.91 -25.39 18.34
C LYS A 603 -21.80 -24.36 18.14
N VAL A 604 -22.13 -23.19 17.60
CA VAL A 604 -21.21 -22.05 17.51
C VAL A 604 -20.92 -21.53 18.91
N LEU A 605 -19.63 -21.50 19.27
CA LEU A 605 -19.11 -20.97 20.52
C LEU A 605 -18.69 -19.51 20.34
N PHE A 606 -18.08 -19.20 19.19
CA PHE A 606 -17.64 -17.86 18.83
C PHE A 606 -17.64 -17.71 17.30
N THR A 607 -17.93 -16.51 16.79
CA THR A 607 -17.71 -16.19 15.38
C THR A 607 -17.51 -14.70 15.16
N THR A 608 -16.63 -14.34 14.23
CA THR A 608 -16.55 -12.98 13.67
C THR A 608 -17.54 -12.76 12.53
N GLU A 609 -18.20 -13.79 12.01
CA GLU A 609 -19.20 -13.59 10.95
C GLU A 609 -20.33 -12.67 11.40
N LEU A 610 -20.78 -11.82 10.48
CA LEU A 610 -21.94 -10.98 10.68
C LEU A 610 -23.20 -11.86 10.62
N SER A 611 -24.24 -11.43 11.32
CA SER A 611 -25.55 -12.11 11.34
C SER A 611 -26.69 -11.11 11.17
N GLY A 612 -27.88 -11.60 10.81
CA GLY A 612 -29.08 -10.79 10.68
C GLY A 612 -28.94 -9.64 9.67
N TRP A 613 -29.33 -8.45 10.09
CA TRP A 613 -29.35 -7.25 9.23
C TRP A 613 -27.94 -6.77 8.83
N ASP A 614 -26.97 -6.87 9.74
CA ASP A 614 -25.60 -6.43 9.46
C ASP A 614 -24.96 -7.28 8.36
N LYS A 615 -25.23 -8.60 8.35
CA LYS A 615 -24.81 -9.50 7.27
C LYS A 615 -25.42 -9.08 5.93
N PHE A 616 -26.71 -8.78 5.90
CA PHE A 616 -27.41 -8.36 4.69
C PHE A 616 -26.84 -7.06 4.12
N VAL A 617 -26.61 -6.05 4.96
CA VAL A 617 -26.02 -4.78 4.55
C VAL A 617 -24.61 -4.97 4.02
N PHE A 618 -23.79 -5.75 4.73
CA PHE A 618 -22.43 -6.08 4.31
C PHE A 618 -22.39 -6.78 2.94
N GLN A 619 -23.20 -7.83 2.76
CA GLN A 619 -23.28 -8.56 1.49
C GLN A 619 -23.77 -7.70 0.33
N THR A 620 -24.73 -6.81 0.58
CA THR A 620 -25.22 -5.87 -0.44
C THR A 620 -24.12 -4.91 -0.88
N LYS A 621 -23.33 -4.41 0.08
CA LYS A 621 -22.19 -3.54 -0.19
C LYS A 621 -21.09 -4.26 -0.98
N GLU A 622 -20.68 -5.45 -0.54
CA GLU A 622 -19.67 -6.27 -1.23
C GLU A 622 -20.10 -6.63 -2.66
N THR A 623 -21.39 -6.96 -2.86
CA THR A 623 -21.91 -7.26 -4.19
C THR A 623 -21.88 -6.02 -5.08
N TRP A 624 -22.26 -4.85 -4.56
CA TRP A 624 -22.18 -3.61 -5.30
C TRP A 624 -20.74 -3.23 -5.68
N GLU A 625 -19.81 -3.33 -4.73
CA GLU A 625 -18.38 -3.08 -4.97
C GLU A 625 -17.81 -4.05 -6.02
N SER A 626 -18.19 -5.32 -5.97
CA SER A 626 -17.78 -6.32 -6.96
C SER A 626 -18.30 -5.99 -8.36
N ILE A 627 -19.54 -5.53 -8.47
CA ILE A 627 -20.12 -5.06 -9.75
C ILE A 627 -19.36 -3.84 -10.25
N LEU A 628 -19.12 -2.85 -9.40
CA LEU A 628 -18.36 -1.64 -9.74
C LEU A 628 -16.95 -2.01 -10.24
N CYS A 629 -16.23 -2.86 -9.50
CA CYS A 629 -14.90 -3.33 -9.86
C CYS A 629 -14.91 -4.08 -11.20
N TRP A 630 -15.93 -4.89 -11.47
CA TRP A 630 -16.06 -5.57 -12.76
C TRP A 630 -16.21 -4.58 -13.91
N PHE A 631 -17.04 -3.54 -13.76
CA PHE A 631 -17.18 -2.49 -14.78
C PHE A 631 -15.90 -1.68 -14.96
N LEU A 632 -15.18 -1.36 -13.88
CA LEU A 632 -13.92 -0.62 -13.96
C LEU A 632 -12.78 -1.42 -14.58
N ARG A 633 -12.82 -2.75 -14.47
CA ARG A 633 -11.82 -3.64 -15.09
C ARG A 633 -12.10 -3.91 -16.58
N ASN A 634 -13.36 -3.88 -16.99
CA ASN A 634 -13.78 -4.32 -18.34
C ASN A 634 -14.40 -3.22 -19.20
N GLY A 635 -14.58 -2.00 -18.66
CA GLY A 635 -15.00 -0.81 -19.38
C GLY A 635 -13.81 0.09 -19.65
#